data_AF-A0A2T2R560-F1
#
_entry.id   AF-A0A2T2R560-F1
#
_cell.length_a   1.000
_cell.length_b   1.000
_cell.length_c   1.000
_cell.angle_alpha   90.00
_cell.angle_beta   90.00
_cell.angle_gamma   90.00
#
_symmetry.space_group_name_H-M   'P 1'
#
loop_
_entity.id
_entity.type
_entity.pdbx_description
1 polymer ?
#
loop_
_entity_poly.entity_id
_entity_poly.type
_entity_poly.pdbx_seq_one_letter_code
_entity_poly.pdbx_strand_id
1 'polypeptide(L)'
;LKAQLQEQYQYIHVDEFQDTNDAQMRLLLLLADTPLEPDQPNVMAVGDDDQAIYKFQGAEISNILNFKHRFSDTEVITMTDNYRSTQDILDSARSVITQGKERLEEMMDDMQKDLSAALHEKTGTVEEHVYPTATHQYHGIAKQIRAQIDDGADPSEIAVIGRRHTDLKSLVPYLQELDIPVTYERQQNVFEEPHIHQLIVMAKFVHSLAQKNKQEADEYLPEILSFEFWELDRRTIWEISLEADTKKKRWLEVMLDHTNQQINQIAEFFLECGQRARNEPVEYILDTLVGAHIETSKHDTNKNIPPSRTQTDDGFVSPFKEFYFSKEQFEEHKSQYLRFLSSLKTFINAVREYRRGSMLKLADLIDFIETHENNDLPVKDTSPFVNADDAVELLTAHKAKGREFERVYVLSCQERIWAGRSYGSYLPLPLNMPFAPPGNTTDD
;
A
#
# COMPACT_ATOMS: atom_id res chain seq x y z
N LEU A 1 8.54 10.31 -27.38
CA LEU A 1 7.79 9.57 -26.35
C LEU A 1 6.41 9.11 -26.85
N LYS A 2 5.39 9.98 -27.02
CA LYS A 2 4.03 9.57 -27.48
C LYS A 2 4.06 8.60 -28.68
N ALA A 3 4.68 9.01 -29.80
CA ALA A 3 4.75 8.17 -31.00
C ALA A 3 5.45 6.81 -30.80
N GLN A 4 6.47 6.75 -29.94
CA GLN A 4 7.16 5.49 -29.62
C GLN A 4 6.28 4.55 -28.80
N LEU A 5 5.53 5.10 -27.83
CA LEU A 5 4.59 4.31 -27.04
C LEU A 5 3.43 3.81 -27.90
N GLN A 6 2.93 4.64 -28.83
CA GLN A 6 1.90 4.23 -29.79
C GLN A 6 2.36 3.12 -30.73
N GLU A 7 3.62 3.16 -31.20
CA GLU A 7 4.21 2.09 -32.01
C GLU A 7 4.37 0.79 -31.21
N GLN A 8 4.68 0.89 -29.92
CA GLN A 8 4.86 -0.24 -29.01
C GLN A 8 3.52 -0.87 -28.59
N TYR A 9 2.49 -0.05 -28.31
CA TYR A 9 1.20 -0.47 -27.80
C TYR A 9 0.12 -0.39 -28.88
N GLN A 10 0.12 -1.36 -29.78
CA GLN A 10 -0.84 -1.43 -30.90
C GLN A 10 -2.19 -2.01 -30.48
N TYR A 11 -2.22 -2.82 -29.42
CA TYR A 11 -3.42 -3.43 -28.85
C TYR A 11 -3.49 -3.11 -27.36
N ILE A 12 -4.58 -2.50 -26.92
CA ILE A 12 -4.75 -2.04 -25.54
C ILE A 12 -5.93 -2.76 -24.92
N HIS A 13 -5.67 -3.51 -23.84
CA HIS A 13 -6.70 -4.13 -23.02
C HIS A 13 -6.84 -3.35 -21.72
N VAL A 14 -8.07 -2.99 -21.38
CA VAL A 14 -8.39 -2.29 -20.13
C VAL A 14 -9.37 -3.16 -19.36
N ASP A 15 -8.92 -3.68 -18.22
CA ASP A 15 -9.75 -4.42 -17.28
C ASP A 15 -10.30 -3.47 -16.21
N GLU A 16 -11.40 -3.85 -15.56
CA GLU A 16 -12.08 -3.06 -14.52
C GLU A 16 -12.41 -1.62 -14.98
N PHE A 17 -12.86 -1.47 -16.22
CA PHE A 17 -13.02 -0.17 -16.88
C PHE A 17 -13.99 0.78 -16.15
N GLN A 18 -14.95 0.24 -15.40
CA GLN A 18 -15.87 1.01 -14.54
C GLN A 18 -15.17 1.83 -13.44
N ASP A 19 -13.95 1.45 -13.05
CA ASP A 19 -13.17 2.15 -12.02
C ASP A 19 -12.19 3.17 -12.61
N THR A 20 -12.22 3.37 -13.93
CA THR A 20 -11.30 4.29 -14.63
C THR A 20 -11.65 5.75 -14.31
N ASN A 21 -10.66 6.54 -13.92
CA ASN A 21 -10.80 8.00 -13.75
C ASN A 21 -10.44 8.79 -15.03
N ASP A 22 -10.72 10.09 -15.04
CA ASP A 22 -10.50 10.95 -16.22
C ASP A 22 -9.05 11.00 -16.69
N ALA A 23 -8.08 10.95 -15.77
CA ALA A 23 -6.66 10.97 -16.12
C ALA A 23 -6.24 9.66 -16.82
N GLN A 24 -6.68 8.51 -16.31
CA GLN A 24 -6.47 7.20 -16.92
C GLN A 24 -7.16 7.11 -18.28
N MET A 25 -8.39 7.61 -18.37
CA MET A 25 -9.13 7.68 -19.63
C MET A 25 -8.41 8.58 -20.64
N ARG A 26 -7.89 9.73 -20.20
CA ARG A 26 -7.12 10.64 -21.07
C ARG A 26 -5.84 9.97 -21.59
N LEU A 27 -5.14 9.22 -20.73
CA LEU A 27 -3.97 8.45 -21.13
C LEU A 27 -4.32 7.40 -22.19
N LEU A 28 -5.40 6.64 -21.96
CA LEU A 28 -5.91 5.64 -22.91
C LEU A 28 -6.19 6.29 -24.27
N LEU A 29 -6.88 7.43 -24.29
CA LEU A 29 -7.19 8.17 -25.51
C LEU A 29 -5.94 8.66 -26.24
N LEU A 30 -4.93 9.14 -25.51
CA LEU A 30 -3.67 9.58 -26.11
C LEU A 30 -2.88 8.41 -26.70
N LEU A 31 -2.95 7.22 -26.11
CA LEU A 31 -2.31 6.02 -26.64
C LEU A 31 -3.08 5.46 -27.84
N ALA A 32 -4.41 5.48 -27.79
CA ALA A 32 -5.30 5.03 -28.87
C ALA A 32 -5.30 5.95 -30.10
N ASP A 33 -5.01 7.25 -29.94
CA ASP A 33 -4.97 8.27 -31.00
C ASP A 33 -3.74 8.10 -31.93
N THR A 34 -3.69 7.02 -32.71
CA THR A 34 -2.55 6.69 -33.58
C THR A 34 -2.74 7.22 -35.01
N PRO A 35 -1.69 7.75 -35.66
CA PRO A 35 -1.77 8.18 -37.06
C PRO A 35 -1.89 7.04 -38.08
N LEU A 36 -1.63 5.79 -37.66
CA LEU A 36 -1.63 4.60 -38.51
C LEU A 36 -3.06 4.11 -38.77
N GLU A 37 -3.91 4.18 -37.75
CA GLU A 37 -5.33 3.83 -37.81
C GLU A 37 -6.15 4.95 -37.12
N PRO A 38 -6.27 6.14 -37.75
CA PRO A 38 -6.82 7.34 -37.10
C PRO A 38 -8.29 7.22 -36.67
N ASP A 39 -9.00 6.17 -37.11
CA ASP A 39 -10.44 5.97 -36.83
C ASP A 39 -10.78 4.57 -36.27
N GLN A 40 -9.80 3.68 -36.05
CA GLN A 40 -10.01 2.30 -35.57
C GLN A 40 -8.91 1.82 -34.61
N PRO A 41 -8.76 2.43 -33.43
CA PRO A 41 -7.77 1.94 -32.47
C PRO A 41 -8.18 0.59 -31.88
N ASN A 42 -7.23 -0.34 -31.77
CA ASN A 42 -7.48 -1.66 -31.19
C ASN A 42 -7.52 -1.59 -29.66
N VAL A 43 -8.66 -1.11 -29.14
CA VAL A 43 -8.92 -1.00 -27.70
C VAL A 43 -10.04 -1.96 -27.33
N MET A 44 -9.79 -2.82 -26.35
CA MET A 44 -10.79 -3.67 -25.72
C MET A 44 -10.90 -3.28 -24.25
N ALA A 45 -12.09 -2.88 -23.83
CA ALA A 45 -12.40 -2.56 -22.44
C ALA A 45 -13.37 -3.59 -21.87
N VAL A 46 -13.09 -4.06 -20.66
CA VAL A 46 -13.92 -4.99 -19.90
C VAL A 46 -14.31 -4.31 -18.60
N GLY A 47 -15.58 -4.40 -18.21
CA GLY A 47 -16.05 -3.82 -16.96
C GLY A 47 -17.50 -4.18 -16.66
N ASP A 48 -17.89 -3.93 -15.41
CA ASP A 48 -19.25 -4.13 -14.89
C ASP A 48 -19.62 -2.95 -13.99
N ASP A 49 -20.62 -2.16 -14.40
CA ASP A 49 -21.14 -1.02 -13.63
C ASP A 49 -21.70 -1.42 -12.26
N ASP A 50 -22.21 -2.64 -12.11
CA ASP A 50 -22.71 -3.13 -10.82
C ASP A 50 -21.57 -3.32 -9.80
N GLN A 51 -20.31 -3.32 -10.26
CA GLN A 51 -19.10 -3.44 -9.46
C GLN A 51 -18.32 -2.12 -9.34
N ALA A 52 -18.91 -0.98 -9.76
CA ALA A 52 -18.30 0.34 -9.68
C ALA A 52 -18.31 0.89 -8.23
N ILE A 53 -17.36 0.44 -7.42
CA ILE A 53 -17.27 0.80 -6.00
C ILE A 53 -16.28 1.94 -5.71
N TYR A 54 -15.54 2.41 -6.71
CA TYR A 54 -14.52 3.47 -6.58
C TYR A 54 -14.97 4.86 -7.01
N LYS A 55 -16.28 5.13 -7.08
CA LYS A 55 -16.83 6.46 -7.45
C LYS A 55 -16.23 7.64 -6.67
N PHE A 56 -15.83 7.41 -5.41
CA PHE A 56 -15.16 8.43 -4.57
C PHE A 56 -13.76 8.82 -5.04
N GLN A 57 -13.12 8.05 -5.92
CA GLN A 57 -11.83 8.36 -6.54
C GLN A 57 -11.96 9.01 -7.92
N GLY A 58 -13.18 9.44 -8.31
CA GLY A 58 -13.45 10.01 -9.63
C GLY A 58 -13.65 8.96 -10.73
N ALA A 59 -13.92 7.70 -10.36
CA ALA A 59 -14.38 6.70 -11.31
C ALA A 59 -15.80 7.03 -11.76
N GLU A 60 -15.99 7.09 -13.08
CA GLU A 60 -17.25 7.51 -13.68
C GLU A 60 -17.86 6.39 -14.53
N ILE A 61 -19.05 5.92 -14.16
CA ILE A 61 -19.83 4.95 -14.94
C ILE A 61 -20.12 5.49 -16.36
N SER A 62 -20.15 6.83 -16.49
CA SER A 62 -20.27 7.51 -17.78
C SER A 62 -19.13 7.15 -18.75
N ASN A 63 -17.97 6.68 -18.27
CA ASN A 63 -16.88 6.22 -19.12
C ASN A 63 -17.28 5.01 -19.96
N ILE A 64 -18.02 4.05 -19.40
CA ILE A 64 -18.55 2.89 -20.14
C ILE A 64 -19.58 3.35 -21.18
N LEU A 65 -20.52 4.22 -20.80
CA LEU A 65 -21.53 4.76 -21.72
C LEU A 65 -20.89 5.55 -22.87
N ASN A 66 -19.92 6.40 -22.54
CA ASN A 66 -19.22 7.24 -23.50
C ASN A 66 -18.24 6.46 -24.37
N PHE A 67 -17.86 5.24 -24.00
CA PHE A 67 -16.98 4.41 -24.81
C PHE A 67 -17.58 4.17 -26.20
N LYS A 68 -18.87 3.78 -26.27
CA LYS A 68 -19.60 3.59 -27.54
C LYS A 68 -19.72 4.88 -28.36
N HIS A 69 -19.85 6.02 -27.69
CA HIS A 69 -19.89 7.33 -28.37
C HIS A 69 -18.52 7.77 -28.88
N ARG A 70 -17.46 7.40 -28.18
CA ARG A 70 -16.08 7.80 -28.48
C ARG A 70 -15.46 6.94 -29.57
N PHE A 71 -15.77 5.64 -29.57
CA PHE A 71 -15.30 4.67 -30.55
C PHE A 71 -16.50 4.18 -31.37
N SER A 72 -16.73 4.86 -32.50
CA SER A 72 -17.98 4.74 -33.29
C SER A 72 -18.25 3.36 -33.93
N ASP A 73 -17.28 2.45 -33.89
CA ASP A 73 -17.36 1.08 -34.43
C ASP A 73 -17.10 0.02 -33.33
N THR A 74 -17.60 0.27 -32.12
CA THR A 74 -17.42 -0.65 -30.98
C THR A 74 -18.40 -1.82 -31.05
N GLU A 75 -17.86 -3.04 -31.10
CA GLU A 75 -18.62 -4.27 -30.83
C GLU A 75 -18.87 -4.41 -29.32
N VAL A 76 -20.13 -4.59 -28.93
CA VAL A 76 -20.52 -4.81 -27.53
C VAL A 76 -20.83 -6.29 -27.35
N ILE A 77 -20.05 -6.96 -26.50
CA ILE A 77 -20.23 -8.36 -26.15
C ILE A 77 -20.69 -8.43 -24.70
N THR A 78 -21.88 -9.00 -24.46
CA THR A 78 -22.41 -9.20 -23.10
C THR A 78 -22.25 -10.66 -22.68
N MET A 79 -21.60 -10.88 -21.54
CA MET A 79 -21.40 -12.22 -20.97
C MET A 79 -22.45 -12.49 -19.90
N THR A 80 -23.32 -13.47 -20.14
CA THR A 80 -24.39 -13.86 -19.21
C THR A 80 -24.05 -15.10 -18.40
N ASP A 81 -23.10 -15.92 -18.86
CA ASP A 81 -22.71 -17.13 -18.14
C ASP A 81 -21.75 -16.82 -16.99
N ASN A 82 -22.18 -17.15 -15.78
CA ASN A 82 -21.37 -17.03 -14.57
C ASN A 82 -20.76 -18.39 -14.21
N TYR A 83 -19.43 -18.44 -14.19
CA TYR A 83 -18.67 -19.66 -13.89
C TYR A 83 -18.19 -19.73 -12.43
N ARG A 84 -18.44 -18.69 -11.63
CA ARG A 84 -17.92 -18.55 -10.27
C ARG A 84 -18.92 -19.03 -9.21
N SER A 85 -20.19 -18.64 -9.36
CA SER A 85 -21.21 -18.75 -8.33
C SER A 85 -22.35 -19.66 -8.75
N THR A 86 -23.02 -20.27 -7.77
CA THR A 86 -24.23 -21.07 -7.98
C THR A 86 -25.44 -20.17 -8.21
N GLN A 87 -26.49 -20.71 -8.82
CA GLN A 87 -27.68 -19.93 -9.18
C GLN A 87 -28.32 -19.25 -7.96
N ASP A 88 -28.41 -19.93 -6.81
CA ASP A 88 -28.98 -19.37 -5.57
C ASP A 88 -28.22 -18.10 -5.09
N ILE A 89 -26.90 -18.09 -5.24
CA ILE A 89 -26.06 -16.92 -4.91
C ILE A 89 -26.31 -15.80 -5.92
N LEU A 90 -26.38 -16.13 -7.22
CA LEU A 90 -26.66 -15.16 -8.28
C LEU A 90 -28.04 -14.51 -8.12
N ASP A 91 -29.06 -15.30 -7.82
CA ASP A 91 -30.43 -14.83 -7.61
C ASP A 91 -30.50 -13.91 -6.38
N SER A 92 -29.79 -14.28 -5.30
CA SER A 92 -29.66 -13.44 -4.11
C SER A 92 -28.96 -12.11 -4.43
N ALA A 93 -27.83 -12.15 -5.15
CA ALA A 93 -27.11 -10.94 -5.58
C ALA A 93 -27.99 -10.06 -6.49
N ARG A 94 -28.72 -10.68 -7.43
CA ARG A 94 -29.64 -9.99 -8.33
C ARG A 94 -30.77 -9.28 -7.56
N SER A 95 -31.31 -9.91 -6.51
CA SER A 95 -32.35 -9.31 -5.68
C SER A 95 -31.88 -8.05 -4.92
N VAL A 96 -30.57 -7.94 -4.66
CA VAL A 96 -29.96 -6.78 -4.02
C VAL A 96 -29.66 -5.70 -5.05
N ILE A 97 -28.99 -6.04 -6.16
CA ILE A 97 -28.50 -5.05 -7.12
C ILE A 97 -29.63 -4.35 -7.89
N THR A 98 -30.74 -5.06 -8.14
CA THR A 98 -31.93 -4.51 -8.82
C THR A 98 -32.68 -3.44 -8.01
N GLN A 99 -32.31 -3.23 -6.74
CA GLN A 99 -32.83 -2.12 -5.93
C GLN A 99 -32.11 -0.79 -6.22
N GLY A 100 -30.94 -0.84 -6.86
CA GLY A 100 -30.20 0.33 -7.32
C GLY A 100 -30.91 1.07 -8.45
N LYS A 101 -30.49 2.31 -8.71
CA LYS A 101 -30.95 3.13 -9.84
C LYS A 101 -29.76 3.41 -10.76
N GLU A 102 -30.01 3.76 -12.02
CA GLU A 102 -28.97 4.16 -12.98
C GLU A 102 -28.04 3.01 -13.38
N ARG A 103 -28.61 1.83 -13.64
CA ARG A 103 -27.86 0.66 -14.11
C ARG A 103 -27.75 0.66 -15.64
N LEU A 104 -26.66 0.14 -16.18
CA LEU A 104 -26.45 0.12 -17.64
C LEU A 104 -27.52 -0.70 -18.38
N GLU A 105 -28.07 -1.75 -17.77
CA GLU A 105 -29.18 -2.55 -18.35
C GLU A 105 -30.46 -1.73 -18.56
N GLU A 106 -30.64 -0.62 -17.85
CA GLU A 106 -31.79 0.29 -18.02
C GLU A 106 -31.50 1.38 -19.07
N MET A 107 -30.23 1.62 -19.37
CA MET A 107 -29.76 2.70 -20.25
C MET A 107 -29.38 2.21 -21.66
N MET A 108 -29.14 0.90 -21.82
CA MET A 108 -28.69 0.29 -23.07
C MET A 108 -29.59 -0.89 -23.46
N ASP A 109 -30.35 -0.75 -24.55
CA ASP A 109 -31.29 -1.77 -25.05
C ASP A 109 -30.61 -3.10 -25.43
N ASP A 110 -29.32 -3.06 -25.79
CA ASP A 110 -28.55 -4.21 -26.28
C ASP A 110 -27.85 -5.00 -25.13
N MET A 111 -28.07 -4.65 -23.86
CA MET A 111 -27.39 -5.27 -22.71
C MET A 111 -28.34 -6.10 -21.87
N GLN A 112 -28.00 -7.38 -21.65
CA GLN A 112 -28.72 -8.28 -20.76
C GLN A 112 -27.84 -8.73 -19.60
N LYS A 113 -28.34 -8.58 -18.37
CA LYS A 113 -27.61 -9.00 -17.16
C LYS A 113 -28.27 -10.15 -16.41
N ASP A 114 -29.18 -10.88 -17.06
CA ASP A 114 -29.71 -12.15 -16.58
C ASP A 114 -28.62 -13.22 -16.59
N LEU A 115 -27.95 -13.36 -15.43
CA LEU A 115 -26.84 -14.28 -15.27
C LEU A 115 -27.32 -15.71 -15.03
N SER A 116 -26.73 -16.66 -15.77
CA SER A 116 -26.93 -18.10 -15.61
C SER A 116 -25.70 -18.75 -15.02
N ALA A 117 -25.87 -19.54 -13.96
CA ALA A 117 -24.77 -20.32 -13.41
C ALA A 117 -24.39 -21.48 -14.35
N ALA A 118 -23.13 -21.53 -14.78
CA ALA A 118 -22.57 -22.65 -15.54
C ALA A 118 -22.23 -23.86 -14.63
N LEU A 119 -22.20 -23.66 -13.31
CA LEU A 119 -21.96 -24.69 -12.30
C LEU A 119 -23.24 -25.48 -12.02
N HIS A 120 -23.51 -26.52 -12.81
CA HIS A 120 -24.74 -27.32 -12.66
C HIS A 120 -24.69 -28.36 -11.51
N GLU A 121 -23.50 -28.71 -11.00
CA GLU A 121 -23.32 -29.80 -10.03
C GLU A 121 -23.10 -29.34 -8.58
N LYS A 122 -22.77 -28.07 -8.34
CA LYS A 122 -22.53 -27.53 -6.99
C LYS A 122 -23.78 -26.84 -6.46
N THR A 123 -24.15 -27.14 -5.21
CA THR A 123 -25.18 -26.40 -4.46
C THR A 123 -24.49 -25.42 -3.52
N GLY A 124 -24.77 -24.13 -3.66
CA GLY A 124 -24.29 -23.08 -2.76
C GLY A 124 -25.49 -22.40 -2.14
N THR A 125 -25.55 -22.33 -0.81
CA THR A 125 -26.66 -21.73 -0.07
C THR A 125 -26.23 -20.38 0.52
N VAL A 126 -27.18 -19.45 0.60
CA VAL A 126 -27.02 -18.19 1.32
C VAL A 126 -27.76 -18.31 2.65
N GLU A 127 -27.03 -18.19 3.76
CA GLU A 127 -27.59 -18.34 5.12
C GLU A 127 -27.45 -17.04 5.92
N GLU A 128 -28.55 -16.59 6.51
CA GLU A 128 -28.56 -15.44 7.41
C GLU A 128 -28.42 -15.88 8.87
N HIS A 129 -27.43 -15.32 9.57
CA HIS A 129 -27.19 -15.57 10.99
C HIS A 129 -27.30 -14.28 11.82
N VAL A 130 -28.28 -14.24 12.72
CA VAL A 130 -28.53 -13.08 13.59
C VAL A 130 -27.97 -13.33 14.99
N TYR A 131 -27.13 -12.39 15.46
CA TYR A 131 -26.50 -12.47 16.79
C TYR A 131 -26.92 -11.30 17.68
N PRO A 132 -27.04 -11.50 19.01
CA PRO A 132 -27.42 -10.43 19.93
C PRO A 132 -26.40 -9.28 20.04
N THR A 133 -25.10 -9.59 19.88
CA THR A 133 -24.02 -8.59 19.94
C THR A 133 -22.91 -8.91 18.94
N ALA A 134 -22.08 -7.92 18.62
CA ALA A 134 -20.90 -8.11 17.76
C ALA A 134 -19.93 -9.17 18.31
N THR A 135 -19.75 -9.23 19.64
CA THR A 135 -18.94 -10.27 20.28
C THR A 135 -19.52 -11.68 20.07
N HIS A 136 -20.84 -11.85 20.16
CA HIS A 136 -21.47 -13.14 19.84
C HIS A 136 -21.33 -13.49 18.36
N GLN A 137 -21.40 -12.50 17.46
CA GLN A 137 -21.13 -12.69 16.04
C GLN A 137 -19.70 -13.19 15.81
N TYR A 138 -18.69 -12.51 16.37
CA TYR A 138 -17.29 -12.89 16.19
C TYR A 138 -16.99 -14.30 16.71
N HIS A 139 -17.51 -14.64 17.90
CA HIS A 139 -17.38 -15.98 18.47
C HIS A 139 -18.11 -17.04 17.66
N GLY A 140 -19.31 -16.73 17.17
CA GLY A 140 -20.11 -17.62 16.33
C GLY A 140 -19.41 -17.95 15.01
N ILE A 141 -18.89 -16.93 14.34
CA ILE A 141 -18.15 -17.06 13.08
C ILE A 141 -16.85 -17.83 13.29
N ALA A 142 -16.08 -17.51 14.33
CA ALA A 142 -14.84 -18.23 14.62
C ALA A 142 -15.10 -19.73 14.87
N LYS A 143 -16.18 -20.08 15.59
CA LYS A 143 -16.60 -21.47 15.78
C LYS A 143 -17.04 -22.17 14.49
N GLN A 144 -17.78 -21.47 13.63
CA GLN A 144 -18.22 -22.03 12.34
C GLN A 144 -17.02 -22.30 11.43
N ILE A 145 -16.10 -21.35 11.33
CA ILE A 145 -14.86 -21.51 10.56
C ILE A 145 -14.04 -22.67 11.11
N ARG A 146 -13.88 -22.79 12.44
CA ARG A 146 -13.18 -23.93 13.04
C ARG A 146 -13.83 -25.27 12.68
N ALA A 147 -15.15 -25.37 12.83
CA ALA A 147 -15.88 -26.58 12.50
C ALA A 147 -15.74 -26.97 11.02
N GLN A 148 -15.68 -26.00 10.12
CA GLN A 148 -15.44 -26.24 8.68
C GLN A 148 -14.02 -26.73 8.39
N ILE A 149 -13.02 -26.12 9.04
CA ILE A 149 -11.63 -26.58 8.92
C ILE A 149 -11.48 -28.00 9.49
N ASP A 150 -12.15 -28.30 10.61
CA ASP A 150 -12.16 -29.63 11.22
C ASP A 150 -12.85 -30.69 10.32
N ASP A 151 -13.80 -30.27 9.48
CA ASP A 151 -14.47 -31.11 8.46
C ASP A 151 -13.63 -31.28 7.18
N GLY A 152 -12.45 -30.64 7.11
CA GLY A 152 -11.50 -30.76 6.00
C GLY A 152 -11.58 -29.65 4.95
N ALA A 153 -12.25 -28.53 5.25
CA ALA A 153 -12.19 -27.35 4.39
C ALA A 153 -10.78 -26.74 4.41
N ASP A 154 -10.29 -26.34 3.23
CA ASP A 154 -9.05 -25.58 3.11
C ASP A 154 -9.24 -24.17 3.70
N PRO A 155 -8.42 -23.74 4.68
CA PRO A 155 -8.52 -22.39 5.23
C PRO A 155 -8.38 -21.28 4.18
N SER A 156 -7.60 -21.49 3.11
CA SER A 156 -7.39 -20.50 2.04
C SER A 156 -8.63 -20.24 1.19
N GLU A 157 -9.56 -21.20 1.15
CA GLU A 157 -10.86 -21.10 0.47
C GLU A 157 -11.94 -20.44 1.35
N ILE A 158 -11.57 -19.94 2.53
CA ILE A 158 -12.46 -19.25 3.45
C ILE A 158 -12.06 -17.78 3.54
N ALA A 159 -13.01 -16.89 3.20
CA ALA A 159 -12.85 -15.45 3.36
C ALA A 159 -13.88 -14.85 4.31
N VAL A 160 -13.45 -13.84 5.08
CA VAL A 160 -14.32 -13.00 5.89
C VAL A 160 -14.23 -11.56 5.38
N ILE A 161 -15.35 -11.04 4.91
CA ILE A 161 -15.48 -9.72 4.30
C ILE A 161 -16.14 -8.75 5.28
N GLY A 162 -15.48 -7.62 5.55
CA GLY A 162 -16.01 -6.54 6.37
C GLY A 162 -16.06 -5.20 5.65
N ARG A 163 -16.97 -4.30 6.04
CA ARG A 163 -16.99 -2.92 5.50
C ARG A 163 -15.86 -2.05 6.06
N ARG A 164 -15.44 -2.31 7.30
CA ARG A 164 -14.46 -1.52 8.06
C ARG A 164 -13.33 -2.39 8.58
N HIS A 165 -12.09 -1.89 8.50
CA HIS A 165 -10.91 -2.55 9.07
C HIS A 165 -11.04 -2.81 10.58
N THR A 166 -11.77 -1.97 11.31
CA THR A 166 -12.00 -2.15 12.76
C THR A 166 -12.75 -3.44 13.09
N ASP A 167 -13.69 -3.84 12.23
CA ASP A 167 -14.54 -5.00 12.47
C ASP A 167 -13.74 -6.29 12.23
N LEU A 168 -12.96 -6.33 11.14
CA LEU A 168 -12.03 -7.42 10.84
C LEU A 168 -10.96 -7.57 11.93
N LYS A 169 -10.36 -6.46 12.38
CA LYS A 169 -9.37 -6.46 13.47
C LYS A 169 -9.95 -6.99 14.78
N SER A 170 -11.22 -6.70 15.05
CA SER A 170 -11.90 -7.17 16.26
C SER A 170 -12.20 -8.66 16.23
N LEU A 171 -12.26 -9.28 15.05
CA LEU A 171 -12.47 -10.73 14.88
C LEU A 171 -11.18 -11.53 15.13
N VAL A 172 -10.00 -10.97 14.81
CA VAL A 172 -8.70 -11.67 14.90
C VAL A 172 -8.46 -12.40 16.23
N PRO A 173 -8.70 -11.79 17.42
CA PRO A 173 -8.47 -12.48 18.68
C PRO A 173 -9.30 -13.75 18.88
N TYR A 174 -10.53 -13.77 18.34
CA TYR A 174 -11.43 -14.94 18.44
C TYR A 174 -11.00 -16.09 17.53
N LEU A 175 -10.43 -15.76 16.36
CA LEU A 175 -9.84 -16.75 15.45
C LEU A 175 -8.55 -17.32 16.04
N GLN A 176 -7.73 -16.48 16.66
CA GLN A 176 -6.50 -16.88 17.34
C GLN A 176 -6.77 -17.75 18.58
N GLU A 177 -7.83 -17.47 19.36
CA GLU A 177 -8.23 -18.30 20.51
C GLU A 177 -8.57 -19.75 20.10
N LEU A 178 -9.01 -19.94 18.87
CA LEU A 178 -9.30 -21.25 18.30
C LEU A 178 -8.16 -21.79 17.42
N ASP A 179 -6.94 -21.25 17.51
CA ASP A 179 -5.78 -21.64 16.69
C ASP A 179 -6.10 -21.71 15.18
N ILE A 180 -6.87 -20.76 14.66
CA ILE A 180 -7.15 -20.62 13.23
C ILE A 180 -6.07 -19.71 12.61
N PRO A 181 -5.32 -20.18 11.59
CA PRO A 181 -4.41 -19.32 10.85
C PRO A 181 -5.19 -18.27 10.06
N VAL A 182 -4.78 -17.00 10.16
CA VAL A 182 -5.46 -15.88 9.52
C VAL A 182 -4.47 -15.03 8.74
N THR A 183 -4.85 -14.65 7.52
CA THR A 183 -4.15 -13.64 6.75
C THR A 183 -4.97 -12.37 6.80
N TYR A 184 -4.40 -11.34 7.44
CA TYR A 184 -4.96 -10.00 7.46
C TYR A 184 -3.96 -9.03 6.83
N GLU A 185 -4.17 -8.74 5.56
CA GLU A 185 -3.37 -7.75 4.86
C GLU A 185 -3.81 -6.33 5.27
N ARG A 186 -3.13 -5.78 6.28
CA ARG A 186 -3.23 -4.37 6.61
C ARG A 186 -2.50 -3.57 5.52
N GLN A 187 -3.16 -2.59 4.91
CA GLN A 187 -2.44 -1.53 4.20
C GLN A 187 -1.74 -0.69 5.26
N GLN A 188 -0.53 -1.10 5.66
CA GLN A 188 0.39 -0.19 6.34
C GLN A 188 1.33 0.34 5.29
N ASN A 189 1.35 1.67 5.19
CA ASN A 189 2.40 2.34 4.48
C ASN A 189 3.69 2.13 5.29
N VAL A 190 4.66 1.45 4.69
CA VAL A 190 5.96 1.17 5.32
C VAL A 190 6.65 2.47 5.76
N PHE A 191 6.39 3.59 5.08
CA PHE A 191 6.91 4.90 5.46
C PHE A 191 6.35 5.45 6.78
N GLU A 192 5.15 5.00 7.20
CA GLU A 192 4.57 5.42 8.49
C GLU A 192 5.13 4.62 9.67
N GLU A 193 5.84 3.53 9.41
CA GLU A 193 6.45 2.75 10.48
C GLU A 193 7.61 3.53 11.12
N PRO A 194 7.63 3.68 12.47
CA PRO A 194 8.59 4.58 13.14
C PRO A 194 10.06 4.32 12.77
N HIS A 195 10.44 3.05 12.68
CA HIS A 195 11.81 2.63 12.38
C HIS A 195 12.21 2.93 10.93
N ILE A 196 11.27 2.90 9.98
CA ILE A 196 11.52 3.27 8.57
C ILE A 196 11.59 4.78 8.44
N HIS A 197 10.66 5.51 9.06
CA HIS A 197 10.69 6.97 9.08
C HIS A 197 12.02 7.50 9.64
N GLN A 198 12.48 6.95 10.76
CA GLN A 198 13.80 7.28 11.33
C GLN A 198 14.94 7.03 10.34
N LEU A 199 14.93 5.89 9.64
CA LEU A 199 15.93 5.57 8.63
C LEU A 199 15.88 6.53 7.44
N ILE A 200 14.68 6.93 7.01
CA ILE A 200 14.46 7.92 5.93
C ILE A 200 15.01 9.28 6.33
N VAL A 201 14.69 9.77 7.53
CA VAL A 201 15.18 11.07 8.03
C VAL A 201 16.71 11.07 8.13
N MET A 202 17.31 9.98 8.64
CA MET A 202 18.77 9.82 8.65
C MET A 202 19.36 9.79 7.23
N ALA A 203 18.72 9.09 6.30
CA ALA A 203 19.17 9.02 4.90
C ALA A 203 19.09 10.39 4.20
N LYS A 204 17.99 11.14 4.39
CA LYS A 204 17.82 12.53 3.91
C LYS A 204 18.91 13.44 4.48
N PHE A 205 19.23 13.32 5.76
CA PHE A 205 20.31 14.07 6.38
C PHE A 205 21.69 13.72 5.77
N VAL A 206 22.05 12.43 5.66
CA VAL A 206 23.31 12.01 5.03
C VAL A 206 23.39 12.50 3.58
N HIS A 207 22.28 12.51 2.86
CA HIS A 207 22.20 13.01 1.49
C HIS A 207 22.49 14.53 1.41
N SER A 208 21.88 15.32 2.29
CA SER A 208 22.11 16.77 2.37
C SER A 208 23.59 17.10 2.67
N LEU A 209 24.24 16.32 3.55
CA LEU A 209 25.68 16.42 3.82
C LEU A 209 26.52 16.09 2.59
N ALA A 210 26.14 15.04 1.85
CA ALA A 210 26.83 14.65 0.62
C ALA A 210 26.77 15.75 -0.46
N GLN A 211 25.61 16.40 -0.62
CA GLN A 211 25.40 17.52 -1.55
C GLN A 211 26.07 18.84 -1.12
N LYS A 212 26.59 18.92 0.11
CA LYS A 212 27.06 20.17 0.75
C LYS A 212 25.93 21.20 0.93
N ASN A 213 24.67 20.79 0.91
CA ASN A 213 23.55 21.65 1.25
C ASN A 213 23.41 21.74 2.78
N LYS A 214 24.29 22.54 3.39
CA LYS A 214 24.42 22.63 4.84
C LYS A 214 23.24 23.32 5.54
N GLN A 215 22.31 23.94 4.81
CA GLN A 215 21.14 24.60 5.39
C GLN A 215 20.02 23.60 5.61
N GLU A 216 19.71 22.81 4.59
CA GLU A 216 18.75 21.70 4.65
C GLU A 216 19.19 20.61 5.64
N ALA A 217 20.50 20.37 5.76
CA ALA A 217 21.05 19.42 6.72
C ALA A 217 20.69 19.73 8.18
N ASP A 218 20.66 21.01 8.56
CA ASP A 218 20.39 21.41 9.95
C ASP A 218 18.91 21.21 10.34
N GLU A 219 18.00 21.10 9.37
CA GLU A 219 16.56 20.93 9.63
C GLU A 219 16.22 19.53 10.15
N TYR A 220 17.01 18.51 9.76
CA TYR A 220 16.79 17.13 10.18
C TYR A 220 17.38 16.79 11.56
N LEU A 221 18.42 17.50 11.99
CA LEU A 221 19.15 17.19 13.22
C LEU A 221 18.31 17.20 14.51
N PRO A 222 17.37 18.14 14.73
CA PRO A 222 16.51 18.13 15.91
C PRO A 222 15.69 16.85 16.02
N GLU A 223 15.16 16.38 14.89
CA GLU A 223 14.37 15.14 14.83
C GLU A 223 15.27 13.92 15.04
N ILE A 224 16.41 13.84 14.35
CA ILE A 224 17.36 12.72 14.49
C ILE A 224 17.81 12.55 15.93
N LEU A 225 18.19 13.63 16.60
CA LEU A 225 18.67 13.58 17.99
C LEU A 225 17.57 13.20 18.99
N SER A 226 16.30 13.37 18.61
CA SER A 226 15.16 12.99 19.44
C SER A 226 14.85 11.50 19.42
N PHE A 227 15.48 10.72 18.54
CA PHE A 227 15.25 9.28 18.45
C PHE A 227 15.73 8.56 19.72
N GLU A 228 14.86 7.70 20.27
CA GLU A 228 15.06 7.07 21.58
C GLU A 228 16.33 6.22 21.64
N PHE A 229 16.73 5.63 20.52
CA PHE A 229 17.93 4.79 20.44
C PHE A 229 19.24 5.54 20.64
N TRP A 230 19.26 6.88 20.59
CA TRP A 230 20.45 7.66 20.96
C TRP A 230 20.60 7.85 22.47
N GLU A 231 19.58 7.55 23.28
CA GLU A 231 19.59 7.71 24.74
C GLU A 231 19.96 9.13 25.21
N LEU A 232 19.62 10.15 24.41
CA LEU A 232 19.91 11.55 24.73
C LEU A 232 18.79 12.16 25.59
N ASP A 233 19.17 12.90 26.64
CA ASP A 233 18.19 13.66 27.42
C ASP A 233 17.65 14.86 26.63
N ARG A 234 16.36 15.13 26.78
CA ARG A 234 15.68 16.24 26.09
C ARG A 234 16.31 17.60 26.40
N ARG A 235 16.89 17.79 27.60
CA ARG A 235 17.57 19.03 27.96
C ARG A 235 18.82 19.24 27.13
N THR A 236 19.57 18.17 26.86
CA THR A 236 20.79 18.25 26.06
C THR A 236 20.49 18.65 24.62
N ILE A 237 19.43 18.11 24.02
CA ILE A 237 18.97 18.50 22.68
C ILE A 237 18.58 19.99 22.66
N TRP A 238 17.87 20.45 23.70
CA TRP A 238 17.50 21.86 23.84
C TRP A 238 18.72 22.78 24.03
N GLU A 239 19.73 22.35 24.79
CA GLU A 239 20.99 23.08 24.97
C GLU A 239 21.74 23.26 23.64
N ILE A 240 21.84 22.20 22.82
CA ILE A 240 22.43 22.27 21.47
C ILE A 240 21.65 23.28 20.60
N SER A 241 20.31 23.23 20.62
CA SER A 241 19.47 24.18 19.89
C SER A 241 19.73 25.63 20.31
N LEU A 242 19.81 25.87 21.62
CA LEU A 242 20.02 27.21 22.17
C LEU A 242 21.42 27.72 21.83
N GLU A 243 22.43 26.85 21.90
CA GLU A 243 23.81 27.19 21.58
C GLU A 243 24.00 27.48 20.09
N ALA A 244 23.36 26.70 19.21
CA ALA A 244 23.35 26.93 17.77
C ALA A 244 22.75 28.31 17.43
N ASP A 245 21.59 28.66 18.00
CA ASP A 245 20.96 29.95 17.76
C ASP A 245 21.77 31.12 18.36
N THR A 246 22.27 30.97 19.58
CA THR A 246 23.02 32.02 20.28
C THR A 246 24.35 32.31 19.59
N LYS A 247 25.09 31.27 19.19
CA LYS A 247 26.39 31.41 18.51
C LYS A 247 26.26 31.65 17.01
N LYS A 248 25.04 31.61 16.46
CA LYS A 248 24.77 31.64 15.01
C LYS A 248 25.62 30.61 14.25
N LYS A 249 25.79 29.45 14.87
CA LYS A 249 26.48 28.27 14.34
C LYS A 249 25.44 27.25 13.91
N ARG A 250 25.87 26.34 13.04
CA ARG A 250 25.07 25.18 12.65
C ARG A 250 24.99 24.15 13.77
N TRP A 251 23.93 23.35 13.80
CA TRP A 251 23.78 22.30 14.80
C TRP A 251 24.95 21.32 14.76
N LEU A 252 25.35 20.88 13.56
CA LEU A 252 26.48 19.96 13.40
C LEU A 252 27.80 20.55 13.92
N GLU A 253 28.02 21.85 13.75
CA GLU A 253 29.22 22.54 14.24
C GLU A 253 29.23 22.64 15.78
N VAL A 254 28.07 22.89 16.38
CA VAL A 254 27.90 22.88 17.84
C VAL A 254 28.08 21.48 18.39
N MET A 255 27.56 20.47 17.71
CA MET A 255 27.68 19.07 18.12
C MET A 255 29.12 18.55 18.10
N LEU A 256 29.98 19.02 17.19
CA LEU A 256 31.40 18.67 17.14
C LEU A 256 32.25 19.37 18.21
N ASP A 257 31.81 20.56 18.63
CA ASP A 257 32.45 21.36 19.68
C ASP A 257 31.89 21.01 21.08
N HIS A 258 30.99 20.02 21.18
CA HIS A 258 30.23 19.76 22.39
C HIS A 258 31.08 19.04 23.45
N THR A 259 30.77 19.26 24.74
CA THR A 259 31.53 18.66 25.85
C THR A 259 31.21 17.18 26.06
N ASN A 260 30.01 16.75 25.68
CA ASN A 260 29.58 15.35 25.72
C ASN A 260 30.17 14.56 24.53
N GLN A 261 30.99 13.56 24.85
CA GLN A 261 31.64 12.68 23.87
C GLN A 261 30.65 11.93 22.96
N GLN A 262 29.49 11.53 23.47
CA GLN A 262 28.48 10.82 22.68
C GLN A 262 27.94 11.70 21.55
N ILE A 263 27.74 12.99 21.79
CA ILE A 263 27.23 13.94 20.79
C ILE A 263 28.28 14.19 19.70
N ASN A 264 29.54 14.32 20.10
CA ASN A 264 30.65 14.42 19.15
C ASN A 264 30.72 13.17 18.26
N GLN A 265 30.60 11.97 18.84
CA GLN A 265 30.61 10.70 18.11
C GLN A 265 29.44 10.59 17.10
N ILE A 266 28.24 11.01 17.49
CA ILE A 266 27.09 11.05 16.57
C ILE A 266 27.35 12.00 15.40
N ALA A 267 27.90 13.19 15.67
CA ALA A 267 28.24 14.15 14.61
C ALA A 267 29.32 13.61 13.66
N GLU A 268 30.38 13.01 14.19
CA GLU A 268 31.46 12.39 13.42
C GLU A 268 30.93 11.23 12.56
N PHE A 269 30.06 10.39 13.12
CA PHE A 269 29.42 9.28 12.42
C PHE A 269 28.64 9.74 11.18
N PHE A 270 27.79 10.76 11.31
CA PHE A 270 27.03 11.28 10.17
C PHE A 270 27.92 11.99 9.14
N LEU A 271 28.98 12.68 9.58
CA LEU A 271 29.97 13.27 8.68
C LEU A 271 30.69 12.20 7.84
N GLU A 272 31.06 11.08 8.46
CA GLU A 272 31.66 9.94 7.77
C GLU A 272 30.68 9.34 6.76
N CYS A 273 29.43 9.10 7.17
CA CYS A 273 28.37 8.60 6.29
C CYS A 273 28.17 9.53 5.07
N GLY A 274 28.15 10.85 5.29
CA GLY A 274 28.00 11.84 4.22
C GLY A 274 29.17 11.85 3.22
N GLN A 275 30.39 11.53 3.67
CA GLN A 275 31.55 11.37 2.79
C GLN A 275 31.45 10.07 1.98
N ARG A 276 31.10 8.95 2.63
CA ARG A 276 30.96 7.62 2.02
C ARG A 276 29.82 7.57 1.00
N ALA A 277 28.69 8.21 1.29
CA ALA A 277 27.50 8.24 0.43
C ALA A 277 27.74 8.81 -0.99
N ARG A 278 28.85 9.53 -1.22
CA ARG A 278 29.23 10.02 -2.55
C ARG A 278 29.70 8.90 -3.48
N ASN A 279 30.32 7.86 -2.92
CA ASN A 279 31.06 6.85 -3.66
C ASN A 279 30.54 5.43 -3.42
N GLU A 280 29.81 5.19 -2.33
CA GLU A 280 29.28 3.88 -1.98
C GLU A 280 27.84 3.68 -2.46
N PRO A 281 27.44 2.43 -2.74
CA PRO A 281 26.05 2.07 -2.97
C PRO A 281 25.16 2.36 -1.76
N VAL A 282 23.88 2.60 -2.01
CA VAL A 282 22.90 2.92 -0.97
C VAL A 282 22.77 1.81 0.09
N GLU A 283 22.91 0.55 -0.31
CA GLU A 283 22.82 -0.61 0.60
C GLU A 283 23.87 -0.53 1.71
N TYR A 284 25.12 -0.18 1.38
CA TYR A 284 26.19 -0.02 2.37
C TYR A 284 25.95 1.15 3.33
N ILE A 285 25.35 2.23 2.83
CA ILE A 285 25.00 3.39 3.66
C ILE A 285 23.85 3.03 4.60
N LEU A 286 22.80 2.35 4.12
CA LEU A 286 21.70 1.88 4.93
C LEU A 286 22.16 0.87 5.99
N ASP A 287 23.04 -0.08 5.63
CA ASP A 287 23.63 -1.03 6.57
C ASP A 287 24.42 -0.31 7.67
N THR A 288 25.18 0.73 7.30
CA THR A 288 25.91 1.56 8.26
C THR A 288 24.96 2.35 9.19
N LEU A 289 23.89 2.92 8.64
CA LEU A 289 22.87 3.64 9.42
C LEU A 289 22.08 2.73 10.37
N VAL A 290 21.81 1.49 9.95
CA VAL A 290 21.16 0.47 10.79
C VAL A 290 22.12 -0.06 11.85
N GLY A 291 23.44 0.01 11.65
CA GLY A 291 24.43 -0.65 12.51
C GLY A 291 24.59 -2.14 12.19
N ALA A 292 24.20 -2.56 10.98
CA ALA A 292 24.47 -3.89 10.47
C ALA A 292 25.91 -3.92 9.93
N HIS A 293 26.89 -4.16 10.80
CA HIS A 293 28.27 -4.35 10.34
C HIS A 293 28.35 -5.49 9.33
N ILE A 294 28.81 -5.18 8.11
CA ILE A 294 29.40 -6.19 7.25
C ILE A 294 30.77 -6.48 7.85
N GLU A 295 30.83 -7.46 8.73
CA GLU A 295 32.08 -8.17 9.00
C GLU A 295 32.54 -8.78 7.67
N THR A 296 33.42 -8.10 6.93
CA THR A 296 34.26 -8.77 5.92
C THR A 296 35.32 -9.60 6.67
N SER A 297 34.87 -10.61 7.41
CA SER A 297 35.70 -11.54 8.16
C SER A 297 36.06 -12.73 7.26
N LYS A 298 37.14 -12.56 6.49
CA LYS A 298 38.22 -13.54 6.21
C LYS A 298 37.91 -14.97 5.69
N HIS A 299 36.69 -15.32 5.30
CA HIS A 299 36.38 -16.69 4.80
C HIS A 299 35.78 -16.78 3.40
N ASP A 300 36.13 -15.86 2.48
CA ASP A 300 35.82 -16.06 1.06
C ASP A 300 37.09 -16.11 0.21
N THR A 301 37.41 -17.31 -0.28
CA THR A 301 38.53 -17.58 -1.18
C THR A 301 38.17 -17.36 -2.65
N ASN A 302 37.04 -16.71 -2.95
CA ASN A 302 36.61 -16.43 -4.33
C ASN A 302 36.62 -14.93 -4.67
N LYS A 303 37.76 -14.54 -5.27
CA LYS A 303 37.98 -13.57 -6.36
C LYS A 303 37.01 -12.40 -6.56
N ASN A 304 37.64 -11.22 -6.64
CA ASN A 304 37.28 -10.01 -7.41
C ASN A 304 36.40 -8.94 -6.75
N ILE A 305 36.64 -8.63 -5.48
CA ILE A 305 36.24 -7.32 -4.92
C ILE A 305 37.50 -6.64 -4.39
N PRO A 306 37.83 -5.40 -4.81
CA PRO A 306 38.97 -4.68 -4.24
C PRO A 306 38.75 -4.51 -2.73
N PRO A 307 39.74 -4.80 -1.87
CA PRO A 307 39.60 -4.54 -0.45
C PRO A 307 39.52 -3.03 -0.25
N SER A 308 38.33 -2.53 0.11
CA SER A 308 38.20 -1.15 0.59
C SER A 308 38.88 -1.09 1.95
N ARG A 309 39.94 -0.28 2.04
CA ARG A 309 40.65 0.05 3.26
C ARG A 309 39.72 0.86 4.16
N THR A 310 39.36 0.32 5.33
CA THR A 310 39.85 0.76 6.65
C THR A 310 39.15 -0.02 7.76
N GLN A 311 39.94 -0.79 8.51
CA GLN A 311 39.61 -1.18 9.87
C GLN A 311 39.63 0.07 10.75
N THR A 312 38.55 0.33 11.48
CA THR A 312 38.59 1.10 12.72
C THR A 312 38.16 0.17 13.84
N ASP A 313 39.13 -0.35 14.59
CA ASP A 313 38.98 -1.29 15.71
C ASP A 313 38.28 -0.67 16.96
N ASP A 314 37.65 0.50 16.86
CA ASP A 314 36.94 1.22 17.95
C ASP A 314 35.86 2.20 17.41
N GLY A 315 35.26 1.90 16.24
CA GLY A 315 34.32 2.80 15.56
C GLY A 315 32.95 2.89 16.26
N PHE A 316 32.39 4.09 16.38
CA PHE A 316 31.02 4.30 16.86
C PHE A 316 30.03 3.61 15.91
N VAL A 317 29.14 2.80 16.47
CA VAL A 317 28.14 2.02 15.74
C VAL A 317 26.77 2.61 16.00
N SER A 318 25.94 2.71 14.95
CA SER A 318 24.55 3.11 15.13
C SER A 318 23.84 2.13 16.07
N PRO A 319 23.21 2.62 17.16
CA PRO A 319 22.49 1.78 18.12
C PRO A 319 21.12 1.32 17.60
N PHE A 320 20.73 1.71 16.38
CA PHE A 320 19.44 1.38 15.76
C PHE A 320 19.14 -0.12 15.77
N LYS A 321 20.09 -0.97 15.35
CA LYS A 321 19.91 -2.42 15.33
C LYS A 321 19.73 -3.01 16.72
N GLU A 322 20.50 -2.54 17.71
CA GLU A 322 20.38 -3.04 19.08
C GLU A 322 19.02 -2.65 19.66
N PHE A 323 18.57 -1.42 19.41
CA PHE A 323 17.29 -0.94 19.92
C PHE A 323 16.08 -1.71 19.35
N TYR A 324 16.03 -1.93 18.03
CA TYR A 324 14.89 -2.57 17.37
C TYR A 324 14.99 -4.10 17.25
N PHE A 325 16.21 -4.64 17.20
CA PHE A 325 16.47 -6.04 16.87
C PHE A 325 17.33 -6.79 17.91
N SER A 326 17.38 -6.33 19.17
CA SER A 326 18.04 -7.08 20.25
C SER A 326 17.36 -8.42 20.54
N LYS A 327 18.10 -9.30 21.22
CA LYS A 327 17.57 -10.58 21.70
C LYS A 327 16.44 -10.39 22.71
N GLU A 328 16.54 -9.37 23.55
CA GLU A 328 15.50 -9.03 24.53
C GLU A 328 14.18 -8.65 23.85
N GLN A 329 14.23 -7.83 22.79
CA GLN A 329 13.05 -7.49 21.98
C GLN A 329 12.44 -8.71 21.28
N PHE A 330 13.27 -9.66 20.84
CA PHE A 330 12.77 -10.90 20.25
C PHE A 330 12.04 -11.80 21.27
N GLU A 331 12.54 -11.87 22.50
CA GLU A 331 11.98 -12.73 23.55
C GLU A 331 10.72 -12.10 24.20
N GLU A 332 10.73 -10.81 24.50
CA GLU A 332 9.63 -10.13 25.19
C GLU A 332 8.56 -9.58 24.23
N HIS A 333 8.94 -9.19 23.01
CA HIS A 333 8.09 -8.44 22.06
C HIS A 333 8.11 -9.04 20.64
N LYS A 334 8.10 -10.38 20.55
CA LYS A 334 8.23 -11.14 19.28
C LYS A 334 7.34 -10.64 18.12
N SER A 335 6.09 -10.26 18.38
CA SER A 335 5.18 -9.79 17.34
C SER A 335 5.58 -8.42 16.77
N GLN A 336 6.08 -7.52 17.61
CA GLN A 336 6.59 -6.21 17.18
C GLN A 336 7.92 -6.36 16.45
N TYR A 337 8.81 -7.21 16.95
CA TYR A 337 10.08 -7.56 16.28
C TYR A 337 9.86 -8.06 14.85
N LEU A 338 8.97 -9.06 14.68
CA LEU A 338 8.69 -9.64 13.36
C LEU A 338 8.09 -8.61 12.40
N ARG A 339 7.21 -7.74 12.91
CA ARG A 339 6.65 -6.64 12.12
C ARG A 339 7.73 -5.68 11.65
N PHE A 340 8.61 -5.21 12.53
CA PHE A 340 9.69 -4.29 12.16
C PHE A 340 10.65 -4.90 11.14
N LEU A 341 11.00 -6.18 11.32
CA LEU A 341 11.84 -6.90 10.35
C LEU A 341 11.17 -6.96 8.97
N SER A 342 9.86 -7.20 8.97
CA SER A 342 9.09 -7.31 7.75
C SER A 342 8.99 -5.98 7.00
N SER A 343 8.68 -4.89 7.70
CA SER A 343 8.61 -3.57 7.10
C SER A 343 9.96 -3.11 6.57
N LEU A 344 11.06 -3.40 7.27
CA LEU A 344 12.41 -3.13 6.79
C LEU A 344 12.74 -3.93 5.51
N LYS A 345 12.37 -5.22 5.47
CA LYS A 345 12.56 -6.05 4.28
C LYS A 345 11.75 -5.53 3.09
N THR A 346 10.49 -5.15 3.32
CA THR A 346 9.63 -4.57 2.29
C THR A 346 10.21 -3.26 1.76
N PHE A 347 10.67 -2.37 2.64
CA PHE A 347 11.32 -1.12 2.24
C PHE A 347 12.55 -1.36 1.36
N ILE A 348 13.48 -2.21 1.79
CA ILE A 348 14.71 -2.51 1.04
C ILE A 348 14.38 -3.13 -0.32
N ASN A 349 13.41 -4.06 -0.37
CA ASN A 349 12.98 -4.67 -1.62
C ASN A 349 12.35 -3.64 -2.58
N ALA A 350 11.49 -2.75 -2.08
CA ALA A 350 10.88 -1.69 -2.90
C ALA A 350 11.95 -0.76 -3.50
N VAL A 351 12.98 -0.41 -2.72
CA VAL A 351 14.12 0.38 -3.20
C VAL A 351 14.90 -0.37 -4.29
N ARG A 352 15.12 -1.68 -4.13
CA ARG A 352 15.79 -2.52 -5.15
C ARG A 352 15.02 -2.63 -6.45
N GLU A 353 13.68 -2.66 -6.38
CA GLU A 353 12.82 -2.76 -7.57
C GLU A 353 12.74 -1.45 -8.36
N TYR A 354 12.94 -0.30 -7.72
CA TYR A 354 12.82 1.03 -8.34
C TYR A 354 13.70 1.22 -9.60
N ARG A 355 14.94 0.72 -9.60
CA ARG A 355 15.80 0.68 -10.81
C ARG A 355 16.50 -0.66 -10.94
N ARG A 356 15.82 -1.63 -11.55
CA ARG A 356 16.39 -2.94 -11.89
C ARG A 356 17.68 -2.78 -12.73
N GLY A 357 18.79 -3.29 -12.21
CA GLY A 357 20.04 -3.47 -12.97
C GLY A 357 21.10 -2.35 -12.87
N SER A 358 20.87 -1.29 -12.08
CA SER A 358 21.88 -0.26 -11.80
C SER A 358 22.31 -0.27 -10.34
N MET A 359 23.57 0.07 -10.08
CA MET A 359 24.05 0.34 -8.71
C MET A 359 23.37 1.60 -8.18
N LEU A 360 22.44 1.42 -7.23
CA LEU A 360 21.67 2.51 -6.62
C LEU A 360 22.57 3.35 -5.71
N LYS A 361 22.48 4.67 -5.84
CA LYS A 361 23.10 5.63 -4.92
C LYS A 361 22.08 6.20 -3.96
N LEU A 362 22.56 6.89 -2.94
CA LEU A 362 21.70 7.57 -1.97
C LEU A 362 20.77 8.60 -2.66
N ALA A 363 21.20 9.25 -3.73
CA ALA A 363 20.36 10.14 -4.52
C ALA A 363 19.14 9.43 -5.12
N ASP A 364 19.32 8.22 -5.68
CA ASP A 364 18.21 7.44 -6.25
C ASP A 364 17.19 7.02 -5.18
N LEU A 365 17.64 6.79 -3.94
CA LEU A 365 16.77 6.51 -2.80
C LEU A 365 15.96 7.74 -2.40
N ILE A 366 16.58 8.92 -2.34
CA ILE A 366 15.84 10.16 -2.04
C ILE A 366 14.81 10.45 -3.12
N ASP A 367 15.18 10.33 -4.40
CA ASP A 367 14.25 10.46 -5.52
C ASP A 367 13.07 9.48 -5.39
N PHE A 368 13.35 8.22 -5.01
CA PHE A 368 12.31 7.22 -4.76
C PHE A 368 11.36 7.65 -3.63
N ILE A 369 11.91 8.07 -2.48
CA ILE A 369 11.14 8.48 -1.30
C ILE A 369 10.29 9.71 -1.64
N GLU A 370 10.88 10.76 -2.22
CA GLU A 370 10.17 11.99 -2.59
C GLU A 370 9.09 11.72 -3.63
N THR A 371 9.35 10.85 -4.60
CA THR A 371 8.33 10.45 -5.58
C THR A 371 7.15 9.78 -4.88
N HIS A 372 7.39 8.95 -3.86
CA HIS A 372 6.31 8.29 -3.15
C HIS A 372 5.57 9.22 -2.20
N GLU A 373 6.27 10.07 -1.45
CA GLU A 373 5.68 11.05 -0.54
C GLU A 373 4.87 12.12 -1.31
N ASN A 374 5.40 12.68 -2.40
CA ASN A 374 4.73 13.75 -3.15
C ASN A 374 3.50 13.28 -3.94
N ASN A 375 3.41 11.98 -4.25
CA ASN A 375 2.30 11.39 -4.98
C ASN A 375 1.39 10.52 -4.09
N ASP A 376 1.57 10.57 -2.77
CA ASP A 376 0.85 9.73 -1.80
C ASP A 376 0.82 8.23 -2.18
N LEU A 377 1.93 7.72 -2.73
CA LEU A 377 2.06 6.33 -3.16
C LEU A 377 2.55 5.48 -1.98
N PRO A 378 1.71 4.63 -1.37
CA PRO A 378 2.14 3.82 -0.23
C PRO A 378 3.05 2.68 -0.70
N VAL A 379 4.18 2.49 -0.05
CA VAL A 379 4.90 1.19 -0.11
C VAL A 379 4.16 0.27 0.85
N LYS A 380 3.39 -0.66 0.28
CA LYS A 380 2.52 -1.54 1.05
C LYS A 380 3.34 -2.67 1.64
N ASP A 381 3.32 -2.80 2.96
CA ASP A 381 3.77 -4.02 3.60
C ASP A 381 2.72 -5.11 3.38
N THR A 382 2.95 -5.96 2.38
CA THR A 382 2.09 -7.12 2.11
C THR A 382 2.43 -8.30 3.01
N SER A 383 3.37 -8.14 3.94
CA SER A 383 3.80 -9.25 4.75
C SER A 383 2.67 -9.77 5.65
N PRO A 384 2.32 -11.05 5.51
CA PRO A 384 1.27 -11.65 6.30
C PRO A 384 1.70 -11.70 7.76
N PHE A 385 0.90 -11.14 8.66
CA PHE A 385 0.86 -11.64 10.02
C PHE A 385 0.43 -13.10 9.91
N VAL A 386 1.39 -14.03 9.95
CA VAL A 386 1.25 -15.47 9.74
C VAL A 386 1.17 -15.86 8.25
N ASN A 387 2.34 -16.14 7.64
CA ASN A 387 2.41 -17.01 6.47
C ASN A 387 2.01 -18.43 6.90
N ALA A 388 0.75 -18.78 6.70
CA ALA A 388 0.41 -20.12 6.27
C ALA A 388 -0.26 -19.95 4.91
N ASP A 389 0.24 -20.64 3.89
CA ASP A 389 -0.47 -20.73 2.60
C ASP A 389 -1.90 -21.30 2.83
N ASP A 390 -2.08 -22.02 3.95
CA ASP A 390 -3.35 -22.50 4.49
C ASP A 390 -3.91 -21.53 5.55
N ALA A 391 -4.39 -20.33 5.18
CA ALA A 391 -4.94 -19.36 6.13
C ALA A 391 -6.25 -18.70 5.67
N VAL A 392 -7.11 -18.36 6.65
CA VAL A 392 -8.38 -17.67 6.42
C VAL A 392 -8.15 -16.21 6.07
N GLU A 393 -8.78 -15.76 4.99
CA GLU A 393 -8.56 -14.44 4.38
C GLU A 393 -9.49 -13.37 4.97
N LEU A 394 -8.94 -12.37 5.65
CA LEU A 394 -9.69 -11.26 6.24
C LEU A 394 -9.59 -10.00 5.36
N LEU A 395 -10.68 -9.65 4.66
CA LEU A 395 -10.68 -8.64 3.60
C LEU A 395 -11.75 -7.57 3.80
N THR A 396 -11.46 -6.35 3.31
CA THR A 396 -12.52 -5.35 3.15
C THR A 396 -13.28 -5.57 1.85
N ALA A 397 -14.55 -5.12 1.78
CA ALA A 397 -15.37 -5.25 0.57
C ALA A 397 -14.68 -4.70 -0.69
N HIS A 398 -13.94 -3.58 -0.57
CA HIS A 398 -13.18 -3.00 -1.69
C HIS A 398 -12.05 -3.91 -2.16
N LYS A 399 -11.42 -4.64 -1.23
CA LYS A 399 -10.28 -5.51 -1.51
C LYS A 399 -10.68 -6.90 -1.99
N ALA A 400 -11.91 -7.33 -1.67
CA ALA A 400 -12.47 -8.56 -2.19
C ALA A 400 -12.76 -8.49 -3.70
N LYS A 401 -12.74 -7.28 -4.29
CA LYS A 401 -12.94 -7.10 -5.74
C LYS A 401 -11.89 -7.89 -6.53
N GLY A 402 -12.35 -8.63 -7.53
CA GLY A 402 -11.50 -9.50 -8.35
C GLY A 402 -11.06 -10.81 -7.69
N ARG A 403 -11.44 -11.08 -6.42
CA ARG A 403 -11.13 -12.33 -5.71
C ARG A 403 -12.34 -13.26 -5.61
N GLU A 404 -12.09 -14.54 -5.42
CA GLU A 404 -13.10 -15.58 -5.25
C GLU A 404 -12.66 -16.61 -4.22
N PHE A 405 -13.64 -17.19 -3.52
CA PHE A 405 -13.45 -18.14 -2.43
C PHE A 405 -14.63 -19.10 -2.39
N GLU A 406 -14.40 -20.36 -2.01
CA GLU A 406 -15.49 -21.33 -1.84
C GLU A 406 -16.48 -20.91 -0.74
N ARG A 407 -15.99 -20.33 0.37
CA ARG A 407 -16.80 -19.95 1.53
C ARG A 407 -16.56 -18.48 1.90
N VAL A 408 -17.62 -17.69 1.94
CA VAL A 408 -17.54 -16.25 2.23
C VAL A 408 -18.46 -15.86 3.39
N TYR A 409 -17.88 -15.26 4.42
CA TYR A 409 -18.61 -14.68 5.55
C TYR A 409 -18.67 -13.16 5.42
N VAL A 410 -19.85 -12.57 5.36
CA VAL A 410 -20.01 -11.10 5.35
C VAL A 410 -20.35 -10.60 6.76
N LEU A 411 -19.50 -9.73 7.30
CA LEU A 411 -19.65 -9.22 8.66
C LEU A 411 -20.64 -8.06 8.76
N SER A 412 -21.36 -8.06 9.88
CA SER A 412 -22.14 -6.92 10.36
C SER A 412 -23.05 -6.30 9.27
N CYS A 413 -23.83 -7.15 8.58
CA CYS A 413 -24.83 -6.79 7.55
C CYS A 413 -25.97 -5.94 8.14
N GLN A 414 -25.63 -4.71 8.55
CA GLN A 414 -26.54 -3.73 9.15
C GLN A 414 -26.48 -2.46 8.32
N GLU A 415 -27.64 -1.81 8.14
CA GLU A 415 -27.79 -0.56 7.39
C GLU A 415 -26.77 0.50 7.84
N ARG A 416 -26.62 0.71 9.15
CA ARG A 416 -25.70 1.71 9.73
C ARG A 416 -24.23 1.52 9.31
N ILE A 417 -23.83 0.30 8.97
CA ILE A 417 -22.45 -0.05 8.61
C ILE A 417 -22.29 -0.04 7.09
N TRP A 418 -23.21 -0.66 6.35
CA TRP A 418 -23.08 -0.87 4.90
C TRP A 418 -23.69 0.24 4.04
N ALA A 419 -24.79 0.87 4.47
CA ALA A 419 -25.45 1.95 3.71
C ALA A 419 -24.76 3.32 3.86
N GLY A 420 -23.72 3.41 4.70
CA GLY A 420 -23.04 4.66 5.01
C GLY A 420 -23.89 5.61 5.85
N ARG A 421 -23.27 6.63 6.46
CA ARG A 421 -24.05 7.77 6.95
C ARG A 421 -24.42 8.59 5.72
N SER A 422 -25.70 8.67 5.40
CA SER A 422 -26.21 9.73 4.53
C SER A 422 -25.80 11.05 5.17
N TYR A 423 -24.76 11.69 4.62
CA TYR A 423 -24.55 13.11 4.87
C TYR A 423 -25.75 13.78 4.22
N GLY A 424 -26.81 13.99 5.01
CA GLY A 424 -27.83 14.96 4.65
C GLY A 424 -27.07 16.23 4.30
N SER A 425 -27.18 16.63 3.04
CA SER A 425 -26.66 17.90 2.56
C SER A 425 -27.28 18.99 3.43
N TYR A 426 -26.55 19.46 4.45
CA TYR A 426 -27.00 20.53 5.35
C TYR A 426 -27.12 21.89 4.64
N LEU A 427 -26.90 21.93 3.33
CA LEU A 427 -27.12 23.07 2.45
C LEU A 427 -27.93 22.58 1.24
N PRO A 428 -29.26 22.77 1.21
CA PRO A 428 -29.97 22.69 -0.06
C PRO A 428 -29.41 23.78 -0.97
N LEU A 429 -28.75 23.37 -2.05
CA LEU A 429 -28.32 24.31 -3.08
C LEU A 429 -29.55 25.06 -3.63
N PRO A 430 -29.42 26.35 -3.96
CA PRO A 430 -30.54 27.15 -4.44
C PRO A 430 -31.14 26.53 -5.71
N LEU A 431 -32.47 26.46 -5.78
CA LEU A 431 -33.26 25.84 -6.86
C LEU A 431 -32.93 26.30 -8.29
N ASN A 432 -32.19 27.39 -8.45
CA ASN A 432 -31.89 28.02 -9.73
C ASN A 432 -30.44 27.78 -10.22
N MET A 433 -29.73 26.80 -9.67
CA MET A 433 -28.44 26.39 -10.21
C MET A 433 -28.70 25.39 -11.34
N PRO A 434 -28.50 25.74 -12.63
CA PRO A 434 -28.64 24.78 -13.70
C PRO A 434 -27.53 23.72 -13.55
N PHE A 435 -27.92 22.50 -13.22
CA PHE A 435 -27.05 21.34 -13.38
C PHE A 435 -26.81 21.17 -14.88
N ALA A 436 -25.67 21.64 -15.38
CA ALA A 436 -25.09 20.99 -16.53
C ALA A 436 -24.63 19.60 -16.06
N PRO A 437 -24.88 18.51 -16.81
CA PRO A 437 -24.19 17.26 -16.52
C PRO A 437 -22.68 17.53 -16.53
N PRO A 438 -21.92 17.11 -15.50
CA PRO A 438 -20.48 17.25 -15.52
C PRO A 438 -19.94 16.45 -16.72
N GLY A 439 -19.08 17.07 -17.53
CA GLY A 439 -18.41 16.40 -18.65
C GLY A 439 -18.82 16.83 -20.06
N ASN A 440 -18.92 18.13 -20.35
CA ASN A 440 -19.07 18.59 -21.75
C ASN A 440 -18.21 19.79 -22.15
N THR A 441 -17.15 20.10 -21.40
CA THR A 441 -16.15 21.08 -21.84
C THR A 441 -14.75 20.54 -21.67
N THR A 442 -13.93 20.75 -22.70
CA THR A 442 -12.54 20.30 -22.84
C THR A 442 -11.54 20.93 -21.85
N ASP A 443 -12.02 21.70 -20.87
CA ASP A 443 -11.22 22.48 -19.92
C ASP A 443 -11.46 22.09 -18.44
N ASP A 444 -12.16 20.99 -18.16
CA ASP A 444 -12.15 20.36 -16.83
C ASP A 444 -11.19 19.15 -16.79
#